data_AF-M1FIA9-F1
#
_entry.id   AF-M1FIA9-F1
#
_cell.length_a   1.000
_cell.length_b   1.000
_cell.length_c   1.000
_cell.angle_alpha   90.00
_cell.angle_beta   90.00
_cell.angle_gamma   90.00
#
_symmetry.space_group_name_H-M   'P 1'
#
loop_
_entity.id
_entity.type
_entity.pdbx_description
1 polymer ?
#
loop_
_entity_poly.entity_id
_entity_poly.type
_entity_poly.pdbx_seq_one_letter_code
_entity_poly.pdbx_strand_id
1 'polypeptide(L)'
;MACGCSGPALKSPAPGFRRALWIALWVNLAMFFVEGAASLQSGSVSLMADAIDFFGDSANYILSLSVLSLGMLWRGRAAMVKGITMTLFGIVVWARALWVIEQGVTPEPFTMGTIGLLALIANVSVAFVLFRFRDGDSDMRSVWLCTRNDAIGNLAVMAAALGVFGTGSAWPDLSVAAIMGTLAISAGISVVRHARMDISEAKSLISNEVKTVFR
;
A
#
# COMPACT_ATOMS: atom_id res chain seq x y z
N MET A 1 2.46 -0.37 4.51
CA MET A 1 3.85 0.11 4.80
C MET A 1 4.54 0.46 3.49
N ALA A 2 4.77 1.73 3.14
CA ALA A 2 5.17 2.06 1.76
C ALA A 2 6.58 1.59 1.41
N CYS A 3 6.70 0.63 0.49
CA CYS A 3 7.97 0.38 -0.18
C CYS A 3 8.36 1.61 -0.99
N GLY A 4 9.55 2.12 -0.66
CA GLY A 4 10.22 3.15 -1.41
C GLY A 4 10.54 2.67 -2.82
N CYS A 5 10.31 3.55 -3.79
CA CYS A 5 10.90 3.43 -5.11
C CYS A 5 12.39 3.79 -4.99
N SER A 6 13.25 2.78 -5.02
CA SER A 6 14.68 2.97 -5.30
C SER A 6 14.94 2.34 -6.67
N GLY A 7 15.07 3.17 -7.72
CA GLY A 7 15.62 2.72 -9.01
C GLY A 7 17.14 2.44 -8.90
N PRO A 8 17.82 1.84 -9.91
CA PRO A 8 17.44 1.71 -11.33
C PRO A 8 17.78 0.35 -12.04
N ALA A 9 17.22 0.10 -13.23
CA ALA A 9 17.88 -0.31 -14.50
C ALA A 9 16.89 -0.90 -15.52
N LEU A 10 17.04 -0.51 -16.79
CA LEU A 10 16.30 -1.01 -17.95
C LEU A 10 16.44 -2.52 -18.14
N LYS A 11 15.47 -3.31 -17.68
CA LYS A 11 15.15 -4.63 -18.25
C LYS A 11 13.65 -4.77 -18.34
N SER A 12 13.17 -5.25 -19.48
CA SER A 12 11.75 -5.64 -19.59
C SER A 12 11.47 -6.68 -18.50
N PRO A 13 10.47 -6.45 -17.62
CA PRO A 13 10.14 -7.43 -16.60
C PRO A 13 9.83 -8.75 -17.30
N ALA A 14 10.44 -9.84 -16.80
CA ALA A 14 10.24 -11.16 -17.38
C ALA A 14 8.73 -11.41 -17.59
N PRO A 15 8.28 -12.06 -18.68
CA PRO A 15 6.85 -12.23 -18.99
C PRO A 15 6.03 -12.79 -17.82
N GLY A 16 6.67 -13.59 -16.96
CA GLY A 16 6.09 -14.08 -15.72
C GLY A 16 5.81 -13.01 -14.66
N PHE A 17 6.64 -11.98 -14.52
CA PHE A 17 6.48 -10.93 -13.50
C PHE A 17 5.31 -10.02 -13.86
N ARG A 18 5.17 -9.67 -15.14
CA ARG A 18 4.02 -8.92 -15.62
C ARG A 18 2.69 -9.64 -15.35
N ARG A 19 2.63 -10.97 -15.54
CA ARG A 19 1.45 -11.77 -15.18
C ARG A 19 1.19 -11.75 -13.67
N ALA A 20 2.24 -11.85 -12.84
CA ALA A 20 2.11 -11.78 -11.39
C ALA A 20 1.56 -10.43 -10.93
N LEU A 21 2.04 -9.32 -11.50
CA LEU A 21 1.54 -7.97 -11.20
C LEU A 21 0.07 -7.80 -11.58
N TRP A 22 -0.40 -8.39 -12.69
CA TRP A 22 -1.81 -8.37 -13.05
C TRP A 22 -2.68 -9.14 -12.05
N ILE A 23 -2.20 -10.30 -11.59
CA ILE A 23 -2.90 -11.07 -10.54
C ILE A 23 -2.95 -10.24 -9.25
N ALA A 24 -1.80 -9.70 -8.82
CA ALA A 24 -1.70 -8.87 -7.63
C ALA A 24 -2.65 -7.66 -7.68
N LEU A 25 -2.69 -6.96 -8.82
CA LEU A 25 -3.56 -5.83 -9.08
C LEU A 25 -5.03 -6.18 -8.87
N TRP A 26 -5.53 -7.21 -9.56
CA TRP A 26 -6.96 -7.53 -9.48
C TRP A 26 -7.37 -8.06 -8.10
N VAL A 27 -6.50 -8.82 -7.44
CA VAL A 27 -6.74 -9.29 -6.08
C VAL A 27 -6.80 -8.13 -5.09
N ASN A 28 -5.82 -7.22 -5.13
CA ASN A 28 -5.78 -6.08 -4.23
C ASN A 28 -6.94 -5.11 -4.49
N LEU A 29 -7.28 -4.87 -5.75
CA LEU A 29 -8.39 -3.99 -6.11
C LEU A 29 -9.74 -4.57 -5.66
N ALA A 30 -9.93 -5.89 -5.78
CA ALA A 30 -11.11 -6.55 -5.26
C ALA A 30 -11.20 -6.44 -3.72
N MET A 31 -10.09 -6.69 -3.02
CA MET A 31 -10.02 -6.55 -1.56
C MET A 31 -10.30 -5.13 -1.10
N PHE A 32 -9.80 -4.11 -1.79
CA PHE A 32 -10.12 -2.70 -1.47
C PHE A 32 -11.64 -2.45 -1.40
N PHE A 33 -12.41 -2.95 -2.37
CA PHE A 33 -13.87 -2.79 -2.35
C PHE A 33 -14.53 -3.62 -1.25
N VAL A 34 -14.09 -4.87 -1.06
CA VAL A 34 -14.63 -5.77 -0.03
C VAL A 34 -14.37 -5.21 1.37
N GLU A 35 -13.13 -4.84 1.68
CA GLU A 35 -12.75 -4.29 2.97
C GLU A 35 -13.32 -2.90 3.20
N GLY A 36 -13.39 -2.05 2.17
CA GLY A 36 -14.03 -0.74 2.27
C GLY A 36 -15.51 -0.87 2.64
N ALA A 37 -16.24 -1.77 1.98
CA ALA A 37 -17.64 -2.04 2.32
C ALA A 37 -17.77 -2.68 3.71
N ALA A 38 -16.89 -3.60 4.08
CA ALA A 38 -16.88 -4.24 5.39
C ALA A 38 -16.53 -3.28 6.53
N SER A 39 -15.60 -2.35 6.32
CA SER A 39 -15.23 -1.32 7.28
C SER A 39 -16.42 -0.42 7.59
N LEU A 40 -17.18 -0.01 6.57
CA LEU A 40 -18.38 0.81 6.76
C LEU A 40 -19.48 0.05 7.52
N GLN A 41 -19.66 -1.25 7.23
CA GLN A 41 -20.66 -2.09 7.89
C GLN A 41 -20.28 -2.42 9.34
N SER A 42 -19.02 -2.78 9.58
CA SER A 42 -18.52 -3.18 10.90
C SER A 42 -18.16 -2.01 11.79
N GLY A 43 -17.90 -0.82 11.23
CA GLY A 43 -17.33 0.32 11.97
C GLY A 43 -15.84 0.21 12.27
N SER A 44 -15.14 -0.82 11.76
CA SER A 44 -13.71 -1.04 12.01
C SER A 44 -12.83 -0.02 11.30
N VAL A 45 -11.98 0.64 12.09
CA VAL A 45 -11.00 1.62 11.60
C VAL A 45 -9.77 0.91 11.05
N SER A 46 -9.39 -0.26 11.59
CA SER A 46 -8.26 -1.01 11.06
C SER A 46 -8.56 -1.65 9.69
N LEU A 47 -9.78 -2.17 9.47
CA LEU A 47 -10.23 -2.58 8.13
C LEU A 47 -10.22 -1.41 7.13
N MET A 48 -10.52 -0.19 7.60
CA MET A 48 -10.44 1.00 6.74
C MET A 48 -8.99 1.26 6.31
N ALA A 49 -8.06 1.17 7.26
CA ALA A 49 -6.64 1.37 7.01
C ALA A 49 -6.07 0.31 6.05
N ASP A 50 -6.50 -0.94 6.21
CA ASP A 50 -6.10 -2.07 5.37
C ASP A 50 -6.64 -1.93 3.93
N ALA A 51 -7.92 -1.58 3.77
CA ALA A 51 -8.52 -1.27 2.48
C ALA A 51 -7.74 -0.17 1.72
N ILE A 52 -7.33 0.87 2.42
CA ILE A 52 -6.53 1.96 1.88
C ILE A 52 -5.16 1.47 1.40
N ASP A 53 -4.51 0.55 2.13
CA ASP A 53 -3.23 -0.03 1.71
C ASP A 53 -3.41 -0.86 0.43
N PHE A 54 -4.46 -1.71 0.37
CA PHE A 54 -4.86 -2.45 -0.85
C PHE A 54 -5.07 -1.54 -2.08
N PHE A 55 -5.68 -0.37 -1.88
CA PHE A 55 -5.83 0.62 -2.95
C PHE A 55 -4.48 1.22 -3.38
N GLY A 56 -3.64 1.58 -2.42
CA GLY A 56 -2.30 2.10 -2.65
C GLY A 56 -1.40 1.11 -3.42
N ASP A 57 -1.51 -0.17 -3.08
CA ASP A 57 -0.80 -1.26 -3.73
C ASP A 57 -1.32 -1.53 -5.15
N SER A 58 -2.64 -1.50 -5.35
CA SER A 58 -3.24 -1.56 -6.68
C SER A 58 -2.75 -0.43 -7.59
N ALA A 59 -2.71 0.81 -7.08
CA ALA A 59 -2.14 1.93 -7.80
C ALA A 59 -0.65 1.70 -8.11
N ASN A 60 0.11 1.13 -7.17
CA ASN A 60 1.51 0.78 -7.38
C ASN A 60 1.69 -0.28 -8.48
N TYR A 61 0.87 -1.32 -8.51
CA TYR A 61 0.90 -2.35 -9.55
C TYR A 61 0.51 -1.80 -10.92
N ILE A 62 -0.51 -0.93 -10.99
CA ILE A 62 -0.86 -0.21 -12.24
C ILE A 62 0.34 0.60 -12.72
N LEU A 63 1.02 1.31 -11.83
CA LEU A 63 2.23 2.05 -12.18
C LEU A 63 3.30 1.10 -12.69
N SER A 64 3.68 0.06 -11.95
CA SER A 64 4.67 -0.93 -12.40
C SER A 64 4.30 -1.58 -13.75
N LEU A 65 3.01 -1.80 -14.03
CA LEU A 65 2.52 -2.33 -15.30
C LEU A 65 2.52 -1.31 -16.45
N SER A 66 2.19 -0.05 -16.15
CA SER A 66 2.18 1.07 -17.10
C SER A 66 3.59 1.57 -17.41
N VAL A 67 4.51 1.32 -16.49
CA VAL A 67 5.91 1.74 -16.51
C VAL A 67 6.77 0.67 -17.20
N LEU A 68 6.48 0.50 -18.49
CA LEU A 68 7.46 0.12 -19.52
C LEU A 68 7.70 1.27 -20.52
N SER A 69 6.85 2.30 -20.51
CA SER A 69 6.83 3.35 -21.56
C SER A 69 7.03 4.78 -21.03
N LEU A 70 7.15 4.98 -19.71
CA LEU A 70 7.20 6.31 -19.08
C LEU A 70 8.60 6.64 -18.54
N GLY A 71 9.15 7.79 -18.93
CA GLY A 71 10.47 8.26 -18.50
C GLY A 71 10.58 8.54 -16.99
N MET A 72 11.81 8.70 -16.49
CA MET A 72 12.15 8.90 -15.06
C MET A 72 11.30 9.99 -14.39
N LEU A 73 10.99 11.07 -15.12
CA LEU A 73 10.14 12.17 -14.65
C LEU A 73 8.70 11.76 -14.29
N TRP A 74 8.08 10.89 -15.11
CA TRP A 74 6.71 10.43 -14.90
C TRP A 74 6.61 9.42 -13.77
N ARG A 75 7.64 8.58 -13.59
CA ARG A 75 7.78 7.70 -12.42
C ARG A 75 7.81 8.51 -11.13
N GLY A 76 8.66 9.54 -11.07
CA GLY A 76 8.74 10.42 -9.91
C GLY A 76 7.41 11.13 -9.61
N ARG A 77 6.72 11.64 -10.64
CA ARG A 77 5.37 12.24 -10.46
C ARG A 77 4.34 11.27 -9.91
N ALA A 78 4.33 10.03 -10.40
CA ALA A 78 3.42 9.01 -9.93
C ALA A 78 3.71 8.60 -8.47
N ALA A 79 4.98 8.42 -8.12
CA ALA A 79 5.40 8.19 -6.74
C ALA A 79 4.99 9.37 -5.83
N MET A 80 5.06 10.61 -6.32
CA MET A 80 4.61 11.78 -5.57
C MET A 80 3.10 11.74 -5.28
N VAL A 81 2.27 11.39 -6.27
CA VAL A 81 0.81 11.21 -6.07
C VAL A 81 0.56 10.11 -5.03
N LYS A 82 1.21 8.96 -5.16
CA LYS A 82 1.11 7.85 -4.21
C LYS A 82 1.43 8.32 -2.77
N GLY A 83 2.59 8.95 -2.57
CA GLY A 83 3.01 9.40 -1.24
C GLY A 83 2.05 10.42 -0.63
N ILE A 84 1.50 11.35 -1.44
CA ILE A 84 0.47 12.30 -0.99
C ILE A 84 -0.80 11.55 -0.58
N THR A 85 -1.29 10.63 -1.41
CA THR A 85 -2.51 9.87 -1.12
C THR A 85 -2.37 9.05 0.16
N MET A 86 -1.25 8.34 0.36
CA MET A 86 -0.98 7.58 1.58
C MET A 86 -0.95 8.46 2.83
N THR A 87 -0.36 9.65 2.72
CA THR A 87 -0.31 10.61 3.83
C THR A 87 -1.71 11.10 4.18
N LEU A 88 -2.49 11.52 3.18
CA LEU A 88 -3.87 11.98 3.38
C LEU A 88 -4.73 10.88 3.99
N PHE A 89 -4.64 9.67 3.46
CA PHE A 89 -5.41 8.55 3.98
C PHE A 89 -5.01 8.16 5.40
N GLY A 90 -3.72 8.18 5.74
CA GLY A 90 -3.29 7.94 7.11
C GLY A 90 -3.82 9.01 8.09
N ILE A 91 -3.94 10.26 7.65
CA ILE A 91 -4.62 11.33 8.42
C ILE A 91 -6.12 11.02 8.58
N VAL A 92 -6.79 10.54 7.53
CA VAL A 92 -8.21 10.14 7.59
C VAL A 92 -8.41 8.98 8.56
N VAL A 93 -7.52 7.98 8.57
CA VAL A 93 -7.55 6.87 9.55
C VAL A 93 -7.44 7.41 10.97
N TRP A 94 -6.53 8.34 11.24
CA TRP A 94 -6.41 8.98 12.54
C TRP A 94 -7.65 9.80 12.93
N ALA A 95 -8.19 10.60 12.00
CA ALA A 95 -9.41 11.36 12.23
C ALA A 95 -10.58 10.44 12.56
N ARG A 96 -10.69 9.30 11.85
CA ARG A 96 -11.72 8.30 12.11
C ARG A 96 -11.52 7.59 13.44
N ALA A 97 -10.28 7.28 13.83
CA ALA A 97 -9.96 6.69 15.12
C ALA A 97 -10.38 7.61 16.28
N LEU A 98 -10.05 8.90 16.19
CA LEU A 98 -10.47 9.90 17.19
C LEU A 98 -11.99 10.02 17.27
N TRP A 99 -12.66 10.04 16.13
CA TRP A 99 -14.12 10.07 16.06
C TRP A 99 -14.77 8.85 16.73
N VAL A 100 -14.23 7.65 16.52
CA VAL A 100 -14.74 6.42 17.15
C VAL A 100 -14.51 6.42 18.66
N ILE A 101 -13.40 6.99 19.14
CA ILE A 101 -13.16 7.18 20.58
C ILE A 101 -14.25 8.05 21.21
N GLU A 102 -14.63 9.16 20.55
CA GLU A 102 -15.68 10.06 21.04
C GLU A 102 -17.07 9.41 21.04
N GLN A 103 -17.38 8.61 20.03
CA GLN A 103 -18.69 7.95 19.93
C GLN A 103 -18.81 6.66 20.77
N GLY A 104 -17.68 6.07 21.19
CA GLY A 104 -17.67 4.81 21.93
C GLY A 104 -18.22 3.60 21.16
N VAL A 105 -18.26 3.67 19.83
CA VAL A 105 -18.80 2.61 18.97
C VAL A 105 -17.81 1.46 18.89
N THR A 106 -18.29 0.25 19.16
CA THR A 106 -17.47 -0.97 19.08
C THR A 106 -17.64 -1.62 17.72
N PRO A 107 -16.54 -1.99 17.03
CA PRO A 107 -16.65 -2.64 15.75
C PRO A 107 -17.20 -4.06 15.88
N GLU A 108 -17.96 -4.50 14.88
CA GLU A 108 -18.55 -5.84 14.85
C GLU A 108 -17.45 -6.89 14.60
N PRO A 109 -17.14 -7.76 15.59
CA PRO A 109 -15.93 -8.58 15.56
C PRO A 109 -15.98 -9.72 14.54
N PHE A 110 -17.16 -10.27 14.20
CA PHE A 110 -17.23 -11.37 13.24
C PHE A 110 -16.94 -10.91 11.81
N THR A 111 -17.53 -9.79 11.38
CA THR A 111 -17.23 -9.17 10.07
C THR A 111 -15.77 -8.76 10.03
N MET A 112 -15.27 -8.11 11.08
CA MET A 112 -13.87 -7.72 11.18
C MET A 112 -12.91 -8.91 11.04
N GLY A 113 -13.15 -10.00 11.78
CA GLY A 113 -12.30 -11.19 11.74
C GLY A 113 -12.40 -11.97 10.43
N THR A 114 -13.61 -12.11 9.88
CA THR A 114 -13.83 -12.85 8.62
C THR A 114 -13.19 -12.13 7.44
N ILE A 115 -13.33 -10.81 7.38
CA ILE A 115 -12.77 -10.00 6.31
C ILE A 115 -11.26 -9.88 6.46
N GLY A 116 -10.73 -9.69 7.68
CA GLY A 116 -9.29 -9.72 7.93
C GLY A 116 -8.64 -11.06 7.56
N LEU A 117 -9.34 -12.19 7.78
CA LEU A 117 -8.88 -13.50 7.31
C LEU A 117 -8.88 -13.59 5.77
N LEU A 118 -9.91 -13.07 5.11
CA LEU A 118 -9.97 -13.03 3.65
C LEU A 118 -8.84 -12.18 3.07
N ALA A 119 -8.55 -11.03 3.67
CA ALA A 119 -7.44 -10.15 3.31
C ALA A 119 -6.08 -10.85 3.48
N LEU A 120 -5.89 -11.57 4.58
CA LEU A 120 -4.69 -12.37 4.80
C LEU A 120 -4.52 -13.44 3.72
N ILE A 121 -5.58 -14.18 3.39
CA ILE A 121 -5.55 -15.19 2.32
C ILE A 121 -5.19 -14.55 0.98
N ALA A 122 -5.77 -13.39 0.66
CA ALA A 122 -5.48 -12.64 -0.55
C ALA A 122 -3.98 -12.25 -0.62
N ASN A 123 -3.45 -11.61 0.41
CA ASN A 123 -2.05 -11.17 0.43
C ASN A 123 -1.06 -12.34 0.48
N VAL A 124 -1.34 -13.42 1.21
CA VAL A 124 -0.50 -14.63 1.18
C VAL A 124 -0.50 -15.27 -0.20
N SER A 125 -1.66 -15.31 -0.89
CA SER A 125 -1.75 -15.84 -2.25
C SER A 125 -0.94 -15.01 -3.24
N VAL A 126 -1.02 -13.68 -3.15
CA VAL A 126 -0.21 -12.77 -3.97
C VAL A 126 1.28 -12.90 -3.65
N ALA A 127 1.64 -12.96 -2.36
CA ALA A 127 3.01 -13.14 -1.91
C ALA A 127 3.61 -14.46 -2.41
N PHE A 128 2.80 -15.54 -2.45
CA PHE A 128 3.20 -16.83 -3.00
C PHE A 128 3.48 -16.75 -4.51
N VAL A 129 2.60 -16.09 -5.28
CA VAL A 129 2.81 -15.87 -6.73
C VAL A 129 4.08 -15.05 -7.01
N LEU A 130 4.36 -14.06 -6.14
CA LEU A 130 5.54 -13.21 -6.21
C LEU A 130 6.80 -13.83 -5.60
N PHE A 131 6.68 -14.92 -4.84
CA PHE A 131 7.80 -15.53 -4.09
C PHE A 131 8.97 -15.92 -4.99
N ARG A 132 8.68 -16.41 -6.20
CA ARG A 132 9.68 -16.75 -7.22
C ARG A 132 10.53 -15.56 -7.70
N PHE A 133 10.15 -14.34 -7.34
CA PHE A 133 10.81 -13.09 -7.74
C PHE A 133 11.49 -12.37 -6.58
N ARG A 134 11.54 -12.98 -5.39
CA ARG A 134 12.15 -12.38 -4.20
C ARG A 134 13.63 -12.03 -4.36
N ASP A 135 14.35 -12.79 -5.18
CA ASP A 135 15.78 -12.60 -5.50
C ASP A 135 15.98 -11.83 -6.83
N GLY A 136 14.93 -11.17 -7.33
CA GLY A 136 14.97 -10.37 -8.55
C GLY A 136 15.72 -9.04 -8.37
N ASP A 137 15.51 -8.14 -9.33
CA ASP A 137 16.00 -6.77 -9.24
C ASP A 137 15.37 -5.99 -8.06
N SER A 138 15.83 -4.76 -7.85
CA SER A 138 15.35 -3.88 -6.77
C SER A 138 13.82 -3.74 -6.80
N ASP A 139 13.23 -3.61 -7.99
CA ASP A 139 11.79 -3.41 -8.18
C ASP A 139 11.00 -4.67 -7.79
N MET A 140 11.44 -5.84 -8.24
CA MET A 140 10.81 -7.13 -7.94
C MET A 140 10.91 -7.48 -6.45
N ARG A 141 12.07 -7.24 -5.84
CA ARG A 141 12.28 -7.45 -4.40
C ARG A 141 11.44 -6.50 -3.56
N SER A 142 11.35 -5.24 -3.96
CA SER A 142 10.53 -4.22 -3.31
C SER A 142 9.06 -4.63 -3.28
N VAL A 143 8.50 -5.03 -4.43
CA VAL A 143 7.11 -5.51 -4.53
C VAL A 143 6.87 -6.72 -3.62
N TRP A 144 7.76 -7.71 -3.62
CA TRP A 144 7.62 -8.89 -2.74
C TRP A 144 7.67 -8.53 -1.24
N LEU A 145 8.56 -7.63 -0.84
CA LEU A 145 8.67 -7.18 0.54
C LEU A 145 7.42 -6.45 1.01
N CYS A 146 6.78 -5.65 0.14
CA CYS A 146 5.52 -4.97 0.44
C CYS A 146 4.40 -5.96 0.71
N THR A 147 4.13 -6.86 -0.24
CA THR A 147 3.05 -7.85 -0.07
C THR A 147 3.24 -8.70 1.19
N ARG A 148 4.50 -9.01 1.56
CA ARG A 148 4.80 -9.70 2.82
C ARG A 148 4.46 -8.84 4.05
N ASN A 149 4.78 -7.55 4.01
CA ASN A 149 4.45 -6.64 5.10
C ASN A 149 2.94 -6.45 5.23
N ASP A 150 2.19 -6.48 4.13
CA ASP A 150 0.73 -6.36 4.15
C ASP A 150 0.09 -7.58 4.79
N ALA A 151 0.61 -8.79 4.51
CA ALA A 151 0.21 -10.00 5.22
C ALA A 151 0.45 -9.91 6.74
N ILE A 152 1.55 -9.27 7.17
CA ILE A 152 1.81 -9.00 8.60
C ILE A 152 0.77 -7.99 9.15
N GLY A 153 0.40 -6.99 8.36
CA GLY A 153 -0.68 -6.06 8.66
C GLY A 153 -2.02 -6.78 8.88
N ASN A 154 -2.42 -7.67 7.97
CA ASN A 154 -3.66 -8.43 8.10
C ASN A 154 -3.65 -9.34 9.36
N LEU A 155 -2.49 -9.89 9.74
CA LEU A 155 -2.36 -10.62 11.01
C LEU A 155 -2.61 -9.70 12.22
N ALA A 156 -2.16 -8.45 12.18
CA ALA A 156 -2.47 -7.48 13.23
C ALA A 156 -3.97 -7.15 13.26
N VAL A 157 -4.62 -7.02 12.11
CA VAL A 157 -6.09 -6.84 12.01
C VAL A 157 -6.83 -8.04 12.60
N MET A 158 -6.41 -9.26 12.28
CA MET A 158 -6.98 -10.48 12.88
C MET A 158 -6.79 -10.52 14.40
N ALA A 159 -5.61 -10.15 14.89
CA ALA A 159 -5.35 -10.04 16.33
C ALA A 159 -6.25 -8.99 16.99
N ALA A 160 -6.49 -7.86 16.33
CA ALA A 160 -7.43 -6.85 16.79
C ALA A 160 -8.87 -7.40 16.81
N ALA A 161 -9.31 -8.14 15.79
CA ALA A 161 -10.66 -8.72 15.76
C ALA A 161 -10.87 -9.69 16.93
N LEU A 162 -9.88 -10.55 17.22
CA LEU A 162 -9.90 -11.42 18.40
C LEU A 162 -9.91 -10.61 19.71
N GLY A 163 -9.15 -9.52 19.77
CA GLY A 163 -9.14 -8.61 20.90
C GLY A 163 -10.50 -7.93 21.12
N VAL A 164 -11.15 -7.44 20.05
CA VAL A 164 -12.49 -6.84 20.11
C VAL A 164 -13.51 -7.89 20.55
N PHE A 165 -13.45 -9.10 20.00
CA PHE A 165 -14.31 -10.21 20.41
C PHE A 165 -14.17 -10.55 21.89
N GLY A 166 -12.93 -10.62 22.41
CA GLY A 166 -12.66 -10.99 23.81
C GLY A 166 -12.92 -9.86 24.82
N THR A 167 -12.65 -8.60 24.44
CA THR A 167 -12.78 -7.44 25.35
C THR A 167 -14.13 -6.73 25.24
N GLY A 168 -14.86 -6.93 24.14
CA GLY A 168 -16.06 -6.17 23.82
C GLY A 168 -15.80 -4.67 23.60
N SER A 169 -14.55 -4.27 23.34
CA SER A 169 -14.14 -2.86 23.25
C SER A 169 -13.50 -2.53 21.90
N ALA A 170 -13.54 -1.25 21.50
CA ALA A 170 -12.93 -0.77 20.26
C ALA A 170 -11.40 -0.60 20.36
N TRP A 171 -10.83 -0.64 21.56
CA TRP A 171 -9.41 -0.35 21.78
C TRP A 171 -8.44 -1.23 20.98
N PRO A 172 -8.66 -2.54 20.80
CA PRO A 172 -7.78 -3.37 19.97
C PRO A 172 -7.78 -2.93 18.50
N ASP A 173 -8.95 -2.64 17.91
CA ASP A 173 -9.09 -2.10 16.55
C ASP A 173 -8.40 -0.74 16.40
N LEU A 174 -8.67 0.18 17.34
CA LEU A 174 -8.09 1.52 17.34
C LEU A 174 -6.57 1.51 17.47
N SER A 175 -6.02 0.59 18.28
CA SER A 175 -4.57 0.45 18.47
C SER A 175 -3.89 0.04 17.16
N VAL A 176 -4.44 -0.96 16.48
CA VAL A 176 -3.92 -1.42 15.17
C VAL A 176 -4.12 -0.34 14.11
N ALA A 177 -5.28 0.30 14.06
CA ALA A 177 -5.56 1.40 13.15
C ALA A 177 -4.59 2.58 13.34
N ALA A 178 -4.27 2.94 14.59
CA ALA A 178 -3.31 4.01 14.90
C ALA A 178 -1.90 3.68 14.42
N ILE A 179 -1.46 2.42 14.58
CA ILE A 179 -0.18 1.94 14.06
C ILE A 179 -0.16 2.01 12.53
N MET A 180 -1.17 1.44 11.87
CA MET A 180 -1.26 1.42 10.40
C MET A 180 -1.34 2.84 9.82
N GLY A 181 -2.17 3.72 10.42
CA GLY A 181 -2.28 5.12 10.03
C GLY A 181 -0.97 5.89 10.18
N THR A 182 -0.24 5.68 11.28
CA THR A 182 1.09 6.30 11.49
C THR A 182 2.13 5.79 10.49
N LEU A 183 2.12 4.49 10.21
CA LEU A 183 2.96 3.89 9.18
C LEU A 183 2.62 4.44 7.79
N ALA A 184 1.34 4.62 7.46
CA ALA A 184 0.91 5.20 6.20
C ALA A 184 1.38 6.66 6.04
N ILE A 185 1.25 7.48 7.09
CA ILE A 185 1.73 8.87 7.10
C ILE A 185 3.26 8.92 6.93
N SER A 186 4.00 8.21 7.77
CA SER A 186 5.47 8.24 7.75
C SER A 186 6.02 7.72 6.42
N ALA A 187 5.44 6.64 5.89
CA ALA A 187 5.85 6.08 4.63
C ALA A 187 5.44 6.97 3.45
N GLY A 188 4.26 7.59 3.48
CA GLY A 188 3.82 8.59 2.50
C GLY A 188 4.75 9.80 2.42
N ILE A 189 5.14 10.36 3.57
CA ILE A 189 6.11 11.47 3.65
C ILE A 189 7.48 11.05 3.07
N SER A 190 7.95 9.86 3.40
CA SER A 190 9.20 9.31 2.85
C SER A 190 9.13 9.19 1.32
N VAL A 191 8.05 8.60 0.80
CA VAL A 191 7.83 8.47 -0.65
C VAL A 191 7.78 9.82 -1.35
N VAL A 192 7.08 10.82 -0.79
CA VAL A 192 7.06 12.19 -1.36
C VAL A 192 8.46 12.80 -1.41
N ARG A 193 9.29 12.58 -0.37
CA ARG A 193 10.66 13.08 -0.33
C ARG A 193 11.51 12.44 -1.44
N HIS A 194 11.46 11.11 -1.58
CA HIS A 194 12.17 10.38 -2.63
C HIS A 194 11.71 10.80 -4.03
N ALA A 195 10.39 10.86 -4.25
CA ALA A 195 9.81 11.29 -5.51
C ALA A 195 10.26 12.71 -5.95
N ARG A 196 10.40 13.64 -5.01
CA ARG A 196 10.91 15.00 -5.32
C ARG A 196 12.37 14.99 -5.77
N MET A 197 13.20 14.15 -5.16
CA MET A 197 14.60 13.99 -5.57
C MET A 197 14.69 13.41 -6.98
N ASP A 198 13.96 12.32 -7.26
CA ASP A 198 13.92 11.66 -8.57
C ASP A 198 13.43 12.62 -9.68
N ILE A 199 12.40 13.43 -9.40
CA ILE A 199 11.91 14.45 -10.34
C ILE A 199 12.98 15.51 -10.61
N SER A 200 13.71 15.94 -9.58
CA SER A 200 14.76 16.95 -9.71
C SER A 200 15.93 16.44 -10.53
N GLU A 201 16.36 15.20 -10.28
CA GLU A 201 17.42 14.53 -11.03
C GLU A 201 17.01 14.29 -12.49
N ALA A 202 15.78 13.81 -12.73
CA ALA A 202 15.29 13.63 -14.09
C ALA A 202 15.28 14.94 -14.88
N LYS A 203 14.90 16.06 -14.24
CA LYS A 203 14.93 17.40 -14.89
C LYS A 203 16.35 17.87 -15.19
N SER A 204 17.32 17.61 -14.31
CA SER A 204 18.71 18.03 -14.52
C SER A 204 19.35 17.25 -15.68
N LEU A 205 19.07 15.95 -15.79
CA LEU A 205 19.53 15.11 -16.89
C LEU A 205 18.96 15.58 -18.24
N ILE A 206 17.65 15.85 -18.31
CA ILE A 206 17.02 16.39 -19.53
C ILE A 206 17.62 17.75 -19.92
N SER A 207 17.84 18.64 -18.94
CA SER A 207 18.45 19.96 -19.19
C SER A 207 19.89 19.85 -19.70
N ASN A 208 20.66 18.91 -19.16
CA ASN A 208 22.04 18.67 -19.59
C ASN A 208 22.11 18.07 -21.00
N GLU A 209 21.26 17.09 -21.34
CA GLU A 209 21.20 16.55 -22.70
C GLU A 209 20.84 17.62 -23.74
N VAL A 210 19.85 18.47 -23.45
CA VAL A 210 19.49 19.58 -24.34
C VAL A 210 20.69 20.51 -24.55
N LYS A 211 21.44 20.85 -23.51
CA LYS A 211 22.65 21.69 -23.65
C LYS A 211 23.76 21.03 -24.46
N THR A 212 23.89 19.71 -24.39
CA THR A 212 24.91 18.96 -25.15
C THR A 212 24.55 18.82 -26.62
N VAL A 213 23.26 18.70 -26.96
CA VAL A 213 22.80 18.60 -28.36
C VAL A 213 22.89 19.93 -29.11
N PHE A 214 22.70 21.06 -28.42
CA PHE A 214 22.74 22.41 -29.03
C PHE A 214 24.12 23.10 -28.94
N ARG A 215 25.20 22.35 -28.72
CA ARG A 215 26.58 22.84 -28.67
C ARG A 215 27.43 22.16 -29.74
#